data_AF-A0A974WMD6-F1
#
_entry.id   AF-A0A974WMD6-F1
#
_cell.length_a   1.000
_cell.length_b   1.000
_cell.length_c   1.000
_cell.angle_alpha   90.00
_cell.angle_beta   90.00
_cell.angle_gamma   90.00
#
_symmetry.space_group_name_H-M   'P 1'
#
loop_
_entity.id
_entity.type
_entity.pdbx_description
1 polymer ?
#
loop_
_entity_poly.entity_id
_entity_poly.type
_entity_poly.pdbx_seq_one_letter_code
_entity_poly.pdbx_strand_id
1 'polypeptide(L)'
;MNNKVTRENYKKNYDPLVSFLFSSIFIIIPYVVIWLFSTADFQNQKIDSLSLQLALPLIVLVVSIFLNILFIFIKFIYVKSLTLSIPLNVMFLAMIFSQYLPHNDWTIFIRISITLVLVAISTLITQILLTRFDNKKEFNNIIKK
;
A
#
# COMPACT_ATOMS: atom_id res chain seq x y z
N MET A 1 -15.28 6.14 42.98
CA MET A 1 -14.20 5.76 42.03
C MET A 1 -14.82 4.83 41.00
N ASN A 2 -15.18 5.36 39.82
CA ASN A 2 -15.98 4.63 38.83
C ASN A 2 -15.06 3.99 37.80
N ASN A 3 -14.78 2.70 37.96
CA ASN A 3 -14.01 1.89 37.01
C ASN A 3 -14.86 1.61 35.77
N LYS A 4 -15.07 2.63 34.93
CA LYS A 4 -15.37 2.41 33.51
C LYS A 4 -14.07 1.98 32.85
N VAL A 5 -13.77 0.69 32.95
CA VAL A 5 -12.81 0.04 32.04
C VAL A 5 -13.41 0.18 30.64
N THR A 6 -12.99 1.23 29.95
CA THR A 6 -13.39 1.55 28.59
C THR A 6 -13.06 0.37 27.69
N ARG A 7 -14.08 -0.16 27.01
CA ARG A 7 -13.94 -1.16 25.92
C ARG A 7 -12.99 -0.73 24.80
N GLU A 8 -12.49 0.51 24.83
CA GLU A 8 -11.53 1.07 23.89
C GLU A 8 -10.14 0.41 23.94
N ASN A 9 -9.73 -0.17 25.07
CA ASN A 9 -8.38 -0.75 25.18
C ASN A 9 -8.21 -2.15 24.58
N TYR A 10 -9.29 -2.92 24.40
CA TYR A 10 -9.19 -4.27 23.81
C TYR A 10 -9.27 -4.28 22.28
N LYS A 11 -9.76 -3.21 21.65
CA LYS A 11 -9.81 -3.09 20.18
C LYS A 11 -8.42 -2.89 19.56
N LYS A 12 -7.46 -2.36 20.32
CA LYS A 12 -6.12 -1.95 19.87
C LYS A 12 -5.15 -3.08 19.50
N ASN A 13 -5.38 -4.31 19.97
CA ASN A 13 -4.37 -5.38 19.84
C ASN A 13 -4.37 -6.08 18.47
N TYR A 14 -5.43 -5.98 17.67
CA TYR A 14 -5.52 -6.67 16.37
C TYR A 14 -5.44 -5.73 15.17
N ASP A 15 -5.37 -4.42 15.37
CA ASP A 15 -5.33 -3.42 14.28
C ASP A 15 -4.17 -3.65 13.28
N PRO A 16 -2.94 -3.99 13.73
CA PRO A 16 -1.85 -4.31 12.80
C PRO A 16 -2.15 -5.56 11.97
N LEU A 17 -2.75 -6.57 12.60
CA LEU A 17 -3.08 -7.85 11.96
C LEU A 17 -4.20 -7.69 10.92
N VAL A 18 -5.23 -6.91 11.23
CA VAL A 18 -6.30 -6.59 10.28
C VAL A 18 -5.76 -5.79 9.09
N SER A 19 -4.90 -4.80 9.35
CA SER A 19 -4.27 -4.00 8.29
C SER A 19 -3.36 -4.83 7.39
N PHE A 20 -2.64 -5.79 7.97
CA PHE A 20 -1.80 -6.73 7.25
C PHE A 20 -2.62 -7.70 6.40
N LEU A 21 -3.70 -8.28 6.95
CA LEU A 21 -4.62 -9.15 6.20
C LEU A 21 -5.27 -8.41 5.03
N PHE A 22 -5.76 -7.19 5.27
CA PHE A 22 -6.30 -6.35 4.22
C PHE A 22 -5.28 -6.10 3.10
N SER A 23 -4.06 -5.68 3.47
CA SER A 23 -3.00 -5.44 2.49
C SER A 23 -2.62 -6.73 1.75
N SER A 24 -2.64 -7.87 2.43
CA SER A 24 -2.34 -9.16 1.80
C SER A 24 -3.37 -9.51 0.72
N ILE A 25 -4.66 -9.39 1.03
CA ILE A 25 -5.76 -9.78 0.15
C ILE A 25 -5.93 -8.80 -1.02
N PHE A 26 -5.86 -7.49 -0.76
CA PHE A 26 -6.23 -6.49 -1.75
C PHE A 26 -5.04 -5.82 -2.45
N ILE A 27 -3.82 -6.05 -1.98
CA ILE A 27 -2.59 -5.48 -2.56
C ILE A 27 -1.64 -6.61 -2.96
N ILE A 28 -1.11 -7.35 -1.99
CA ILE A 28 -0.02 -8.32 -2.23
C ILE A 28 -0.46 -9.42 -3.21
N ILE A 29 -1.56 -10.12 -2.92
CA ILE A 29 -2.00 -11.25 -3.76
C ILE A 29 -2.30 -10.79 -5.21
N PRO A 30 -3.10 -9.74 -5.46
CA PRO A 30 -3.35 -9.26 -6.81
C PRO A 30 -2.08 -8.87 -7.56
N TYR A 31 -1.16 -8.13 -6.92
CA TYR A 31 0.09 -7.75 -7.58
C TYR A 31 1.01 -8.93 -7.85
N VAL A 32 1.12 -9.89 -6.92
CA VAL A 32 1.93 -11.10 -7.13
C VAL A 32 1.38 -11.92 -8.29
N VAL A 33 0.06 -12.07 -8.38
CA VAL A 33 -0.59 -12.75 -9.52
C VAL A 33 -0.26 -12.02 -10.83
N ILE A 34 -0.42 -10.70 -10.87
CA ILE A 34 -0.10 -9.92 -12.08
C ILE A 34 1.39 -10.04 -12.42
N TRP A 35 2.28 -9.93 -11.44
CA TRP A 35 3.73 -10.02 -11.63
C TRP A 35 4.12 -11.38 -12.22
N LEU A 36 3.62 -12.48 -11.64
CA LEU A 36 3.90 -13.85 -12.11
C LEU A 36 3.47 -14.10 -13.56
N PHE A 37 2.36 -13.50 -14.01
CA PHE A 37 1.81 -13.75 -15.36
C PHE A 37 2.16 -12.67 -16.39
N SER A 38 2.59 -11.48 -15.96
CA SER A 38 2.86 -10.34 -16.85
C SER A 38 4.34 -10.13 -17.11
N THR A 39 5.24 -10.64 -16.27
CA THR A 39 6.68 -10.40 -16.41
C THR A 39 7.46 -11.62 -16.88
N ALA A 40 8.55 -11.37 -17.59
CA ALA A 40 9.44 -12.41 -18.10
C ALA A 40 10.31 -13.06 -16.99
N ASP A 41 10.25 -12.55 -15.76
CA ASP A 41 11.12 -12.98 -14.65
C ASP A 41 10.95 -14.48 -14.31
N PHE A 42 9.77 -15.05 -14.58
CA PHE A 42 9.41 -16.42 -14.19
C PHE A 42 9.25 -17.40 -15.36
N GLN A 43 9.59 -16.98 -16.59
CA GLN A 43 9.39 -17.77 -17.83
C GLN A 43 7.94 -18.28 -18.04
N ASN A 44 6.97 -17.71 -17.32
CA ASN A 44 5.55 -18.08 -17.30
C ASN A 44 4.65 -16.93 -17.78
N GLN A 45 5.18 -16.05 -18.62
CA GLN A 45 4.44 -14.92 -19.16
C GLN A 45 3.27 -15.44 -20.00
N LYS A 46 2.05 -15.09 -19.59
CA LYS A 46 0.80 -15.42 -20.30
C LYS A 46 0.10 -14.18 -20.84
N ILE A 47 0.41 -13.02 -20.26
CA ILE A 47 -0.16 -11.74 -20.66
C ILE A 47 0.89 -11.07 -21.55
N ASP A 48 0.68 -11.11 -22.87
CA ASP A 48 1.66 -10.58 -23.84
C ASP A 48 1.32 -9.16 -24.30
N SER A 49 0.09 -8.70 -24.06
CA SER A 49 -0.34 -7.35 -24.43
C SER A 49 0.25 -6.32 -23.46
N LEU A 50 1.16 -5.48 -23.96
CA LEU A 50 1.76 -4.36 -23.21
C LEU A 50 0.69 -3.50 -22.52
N SER A 51 -0.42 -3.21 -23.20
CA SER A 51 -1.53 -2.43 -22.64
C SER A 51 -2.13 -3.09 -21.40
N LEU A 52 -2.31 -4.42 -21.41
CA LEU A 52 -2.81 -5.16 -20.25
C LEU A 52 -1.79 -5.22 -19.13
N GLN A 53 -0.51 -5.45 -19.46
CA GLN A 53 0.55 -5.51 -18.46
C GLN A 53 0.75 -4.15 -17.74
N LEU A 54 0.43 -3.03 -18.38
CA LEU A 54 0.44 -1.69 -17.76
C LEU A 54 -0.89 -1.37 -17.05
N ALA A 55 -2.03 -1.71 -17.64
CA ALA A 55 -3.34 -1.37 -17.09
C ALA A 55 -3.68 -2.17 -15.84
N LEU A 56 -3.37 -3.47 -15.78
CA LEU A 56 -3.74 -4.32 -14.65
C LEU A 56 -3.12 -3.87 -13.32
N PRO A 57 -1.81 -3.57 -13.22
CA PRO A 57 -1.24 -3.00 -12.00
C PRO A 57 -1.89 -1.68 -11.58
N LEU A 58 -2.22 -0.81 -12.54
CA LEU A 58 -2.90 0.47 -12.26
C LEU A 58 -4.33 0.27 -11.75
N ILE A 59 -5.05 -0.70 -12.29
CA ILE A 59 -6.38 -1.06 -11.79
C ILE A 59 -6.28 -1.53 -10.34
N VAL A 60 -5.31 -2.38 -10.00
CA VAL A 60 -5.08 -2.81 -8.61
C VAL A 60 -4.74 -1.63 -7.70
N LEU A 61 -3.91 -0.68 -8.16
CA LEU A 61 -3.62 0.55 -7.42
C LEU A 61 -4.90 1.31 -7.09
N VAL A 62 -5.72 1.61 -8.10
CA VAL A 62 -6.96 2.40 -7.94
C VAL A 62 -7.94 1.67 -7.03
N VAL A 63 -8.18 0.38 -7.26
CA VAL A 63 -9.09 -0.44 -6.47
C VAL A 63 -8.61 -0.55 -5.03
N SER A 64 -7.32 -0.81 -4.79
CA SER A 64 -6.79 -0.95 -3.45
C SER A 64 -6.86 0.35 -2.65
N ILE A 65 -6.55 1.50 -3.27
CA ILE A 65 -6.69 2.82 -2.64
C ILE A 65 -8.16 3.10 -2.31
N PHE A 66 -9.05 2.88 -3.28
CA PHE A 66 -10.49 3.09 -3.09
C PHE A 66 -11.04 2.25 -1.94
N LEU A 67 -10.73 0.94 -1.92
CA LEU A 67 -11.12 0.06 -0.83
C LEU A 67 -10.53 0.54 0.49
N ASN A 68 -9.25 0.89 0.55
CA ASN A 68 -8.64 1.32 1.81
C ASN A 68 -9.32 2.58 2.38
N ILE A 69 -9.63 3.56 1.53
CA ILE A 69 -10.41 4.75 1.92
C ILE A 69 -11.81 4.36 2.42
N LEU A 70 -12.50 3.47 1.70
CA LEU A 70 -13.82 2.99 2.09
C LEU A 70 -13.79 2.28 3.46
N PHE A 71 -12.83 1.38 3.67
CA PHE A 71 -12.65 0.62 4.91
C PHE A 71 -12.23 1.51 6.09
N ILE A 72 -11.48 2.58 5.83
CA ILE A 72 -11.19 3.64 6.80
C ILE A 72 -12.47 4.41 7.16
N PHE A 73 -13.30 4.75 6.17
CA PHE A 73 -14.54 5.50 6.39
C PHE A 73 -15.53 4.74 7.28
N ILE A 74 -15.70 3.44 7.05
CA ILE A 74 -16.52 2.55 7.91
C ILE A 74 -15.85 2.16 9.23
N LYS A 75 -14.64 2.70 9.53
CA LYS A 75 -13.84 2.43 10.73
C LYS A 75 -13.49 0.95 10.94
N PHE A 76 -13.40 0.19 9.86
CA PHE A 76 -12.91 -1.20 9.90
C PHE A 76 -11.38 -1.23 9.98
N ILE A 77 -10.72 -0.26 9.34
CA ILE A 77 -9.26 -0.10 9.33
C ILE A 77 -8.89 1.28 9.84
N TYR A 78 -7.76 1.39 10.53
CA TYR A 78 -7.23 2.66 11.00
C TYR A 78 -6.51 3.41 9.89
N VAL A 79 -6.57 4.74 9.91
CA VAL A 79 -5.84 5.62 8.97
C VAL A 79 -4.33 5.31 8.93
N LYS A 80 -3.77 4.83 10.05
CA LYS A 80 -2.37 4.40 10.12
C LYS A 80 -2.03 3.22 9.21
N SER A 81 -3.01 2.43 8.73
CA SER A 81 -2.75 1.36 7.75
C SER A 81 -2.17 1.88 6.44
N LEU A 82 -2.40 3.16 6.12
CA LEU A 82 -1.87 3.81 4.92
C LEU A 82 -0.34 3.78 4.88
N THR A 83 0.33 3.77 6.04
CA THR A 83 1.80 3.66 6.12
C THR A 83 2.33 2.34 5.57
N LEU A 84 1.50 1.31 5.49
CA LEU A 84 1.84 0.02 4.93
C LEU A 84 1.35 -0.09 3.48
N SER A 85 0.09 0.26 3.23
CA SER A 85 -0.53 0.03 1.92
C SER A 85 0.06 0.88 0.79
N ILE A 86 0.41 2.15 1.07
CA ILE A 86 0.95 3.04 0.03
C ILE A 86 2.36 2.57 -0.37
N PRO A 87 3.30 2.34 0.55
CA PRO A 87 4.61 1.83 0.16
C PRO A 87 4.57 0.45 -0.50
N LEU A 88 3.64 -0.44 -0.11
CA LEU A 88 3.46 -1.73 -0.79
C LEU A 88 3.00 -1.56 -2.24
N ASN A 89 2.05 -0.65 -2.50
CA ASN A 89 1.63 -0.34 -3.87
C ASN A 89 2.80 0.19 -4.69
N VAL A 90 3.60 1.11 -4.14
CA VAL A 90 4.79 1.64 -4.81
C VAL A 90 5.82 0.55 -5.07
N MET A 91 6.05 -0.35 -4.11
CA MET A 91 6.98 -1.48 -4.24
C MET A 91 6.62 -2.35 -5.45
N PHE A 92 5.37 -2.81 -5.53
CA PHE A 92 4.94 -3.70 -6.61
C PHE A 92 4.87 -2.99 -7.97
N LEU A 93 4.40 -1.74 -8.01
CA LEU A 93 4.40 -0.97 -9.25
C LEU A 93 5.81 -0.71 -9.77
N ALA A 94 6.74 -0.33 -8.88
CA ALA A 94 8.14 -0.13 -9.25
C ALA A 94 8.75 -1.41 -9.81
N MET A 95 8.53 -2.56 -9.15
CA MET A 95 9.00 -3.85 -9.65
C MET A 95 8.43 -4.18 -11.03
N ILE A 96 7.10 -4.09 -11.19
CA ILE A 96 6.43 -4.45 -12.45
C ILE A 96 6.79 -3.47 -13.58
N PHE A 97 6.88 -2.18 -13.33
CA PHE A 97 7.18 -1.20 -14.38
C PHE A 97 8.67 -1.11 -14.71
N SER A 98 9.56 -1.45 -13.77
CA SER A 98 11.00 -1.48 -14.04
C SER A 98 11.40 -2.45 -15.15
N GLN A 99 10.56 -3.44 -15.47
CA GLN A 99 10.82 -4.36 -16.57
C GLN A 99 10.82 -3.69 -17.95
N TYR A 100 10.15 -2.54 -18.10
CA TYR A 100 10.06 -1.82 -19.38
C TYR A 100 11.13 -0.75 -19.55
N LEU A 101 12.01 -0.57 -18.55
CA LEU A 101 13.11 0.36 -18.69
C LEU A 101 14.04 -0.12 -19.82
N PRO A 102 14.49 0.78 -20.70
CA PRO A 102 15.17 0.46 -21.97
C PRO A 102 16.48 -0.32 -21.82
N HIS A 103 16.98 -0.48 -20.61
CA HIS A 103 18.13 -1.31 -20.31
C HIS A 103 17.68 -2.70 -19.85
N ASN A 104 17.37 -3.55 -20.83
CA ASN A 104 16.96 -4.95 -20.62
C ASN A 104 17.94 -5.79 -19.80
N ASP A 105 19.21 -5.37 -19.68
CA ASP A 105 20.25 -6.08 -18.92
C ASP A 105 20.32 -5.68 -17.44
N TRP A 106 19.40 -4.85 -16.95
CA TRP A 106 19.35 -4.53 -15.53
C TRP A 106 19.01 -5.80 -14.76
N THR A 107 20.06 -6.40 -14.22
CA THR A 107 19.97 -7.52 -13.30
C THR A 107 18.93 -7.19 -12.21
N ILE A 108 18.21 -8.21 -11.76
CA ILE A 108 17.16 -8.08 -10.75
C ILE A 108 17.60 -7.24 -9.53
N PHE A 109 18.90 -7.23 -9.21
CA PHE A 109 19.52 -6.41 -8.17
C PHE A 109 19.34 -4.90 -8.36
N ILE A 110 19.45 -4.39 -9.58
CA ILE A 110 19.31 -2.94 -9.82
C ILE A 110 17.83 -2.52 -9.73
N ARG A 111 16.92 -3.37 -10.23
CA ARG A 111 15.47 -3.16 -10.09
C ARG A 111 15.05 -3.13 -8.61
N ILE A 112 15.57 -4.07 -7.82
CA ILE A 112 15.35 -4.10 -6.36
C ILE A 112 15.92 -2.83 -5.71
N SER A 113 17.11 -2.40 -6.09
CA SER A 113 17.74 -1.19 -5.52
C SER A 113 16.91 0.06 -5.78
N ILE A 114 16.45 0.28 -7.01
CA ILE A 114 15.54 1.39 -7.33
C ILE A 114 14.25 1.28 -6.53
N THR A 115 13.66 0.08 -6.49
CA THR A 115 12.41 -0.17 -5.76
C THR A 115 12.56 0.19 -4.28
N LEU A 116 13.66 -0.21 -3.64
CA LEU A 116 13.92 0.12 -2.24
C LEU A 116 14.00 1.63 -2.00
N VAL A 117 14.67 2.37 -2.88
CA VAL A 117 14.72 3.84 -2.80
C VAL A 117 13.33 4.45 -2.94
N LEU A 118 12.54 4.01 -3.92
CA LEU A 118 11.17 4.49 -4.12
C LEU A 118 10.25 4.16 -2.92
N VAL A 119 10.38 2.96 -2.36
CA VAL A 119 9.65 2.54 -1.16
C VAL A 119 10.03 3.42 0.03
N ALA A 120 11.32 3.68 0.25
CA ALA A 120 11.77 4.57 1.32
C ALA A 120 11.19 5.98 1.17
N ILE A 121 11.26 6.56 -0.03
CA ILE A 121 10.68 7.89 -0.33
C ILE A 121 9.16 7.88 -0.09
N SER A 122 8.44 6.88 -0.59
CA SER A 122 6.99 6.79 -0.43
C SER A 122 6.58 6.63 1.04
N THR A 123 7.38 5.92 1.84
CA THR A 123 7.15 5.75 3.27
C THR A 123 7.29 7.08 3.99
N LEU A 124 8.34 7.85 3.70
CA LEU A 124 8.55 9.19 4.27
C LEU A 124 7.41 10.14 3.90
N ILE A 125 7.03 10.19 2.62
CA ILE A 125 5.91 11.03 2.16
C ILE A 125 4.61 10.65 2.89
N THR A 126 4.32 9.35 2.99
CA THR A 126 3.12 8.86 3.66
C THR A 126 3.10 9.24 5.14
N GLN A 127 4.23 9.09 5.84
CA GLN A 127 4.33 9.50 7.25
C GLN A 127 4.13 11.01 7.41
N ILE A 128 4.76 11.84 6.57
CA ILE A 128 4.61 13.31 6.63
C ILE A 128 3.15 13.72 6.42
N LEU A 129 2.46 13.12 5.45
CA LEU A 129 1.04 13.40 5.20
C LEU A 129 0.18 13.03 6.41
N LEU A 130 0.38 11.85 6.98
CA LEU A 130 -0.38 11.39 8.14
C LEU A 130 -0.18 12.29 9.37
N THR A 131 1.04 12.69 9.67
CA THR A 131 1.33 13.61 10.77
C THR A 131 0.62 14.96 10.58
N ARG A 132 0.56 15.48 9.34
CA ARG A 132 -0.20 16.71 9.05
C ARG A 132 -1.70 16.54 9.25
N PHE A 133 -2.27 15.38 8.92
CA PHE A 133 -3.69 15.09 9.16
C PHE A 133 -4.03 15.00 10.64
N ASP A 134 -3.16 14.37 11.44
CA ASP A 134 -3.36 14.25 12.89
C ASP A 134 -3.28 15.62 13.58
N ASN A 135 -2.27 16.44 13.24
CA ASN A 135 -2.12 17.80 13.78
C ASN A 135 -3.33 18.69 13.47
N LYS A 136 -3.92 18.55 12.26
CA LYS A 136 -5.13 19.31 11.88
C LYS A 136 -6.37 18.87 12.66
N LYS A 137 -6.50 17.58 13.00
CA LYS A 137 -7.59 17.09 13.85
C LYS A 137 -7.45 17.60 15.29
N GLU A 138 -6.24 17.58 15.85
CA GLU A 138 -5.99 18.13 17.18
C GLU A 138 -6.31 19.63 17.24
N PHE A 139 -5.84 20.41 16.28
CA PHE A 139 -6.12 21.85 16.21
C PHE A 139 -7.62 22.17 16.13
N ASN A 140 -8.38 21.43 15.31
CA ASN A 140 -9.83 21.61 15.20
C ASN A 140 -10.59 21.22 16.49
N ASN A 141 -10.06 20.30 17.29
CA ASN A 141 -10.66 19.94 18.58
C ASN A 141 -10.38 21.00 19.67
N ILE A 142 -9.27 21.75 19.55
CA ILE A 142 -8.95 22.86 20.46
C ILE A 142 -9.85 24.07 20.19
N ILE A 143 -10.14 24.39 18.92
CA ILE A 143 -11.00 25.54 18.56
C ILE A 143 -12.49 25.31 18.89
N LYS A 144 -12.94 24.04 18.94
CA LYS A 144 -14.34 23.69 19.25
C LYS A 144 -14.63 23.55 20.75
N LYS A 145 -13.65 23.73 21.62
CA LYS A 145 -13.79 23.75 23.08
C LYS A 145 -13.82 25.17 23.59
#